data_AF-W1XV95-F1
#
_entry.id   AF-W1XV95-F1
#
_cell.length_a   1.000
_cell.length_b   1.000
_cell.length_c   1.000
_cell.angle_alpha   90.00
_cell.angle_beta   90.00
_cell.angle_gamma   90.00
#
_symmetry.space_group_name_H-M   'P 1'
#
loop_
_entity.id
_entity.type
_entity.pdbx_description
1 polymer ?
#
loop_
_entity_poly.entity_id
_entity_poly.type
_entity_poly.pdbx_seq_one_letter_code
_entity_poly.pdbx_strand_id
1 'polypeptide(L)' 'EAAQQCGRNQLPTLVVGEKLSQVLEIESDALKLVAYENEAGQTIKDVLKTLHSDKSVTDVLICIGPEGGYQEKEINAIIK' A
#
# COMPACT_ATOMS: atom_id res chain seq x y z
N GLU A 1 -20.84 -8.85 -4.13
CA GLU A 1 -20.60 -10.27 -4.47
C GLU A 1 -19.38 -10.84 -3.76
N ALA A 2 -18.16 -10.33 -3.99
CA ALA A 2 -16.94 -10.87 -3.38
C ALA A 2 -16.99 -10.98 -1.83
N ALA A 3 -17.43 -9.93 -1.14
CA ALA A 3 -17.55 -9.95 0.33
C ALA A 3 -18.48 -11.06 0.84
N GLN A 4 -19.60 -11.30 0.16
CA GLN A 4 -20.57 -12.36 0.50
C GLN A 4 -19.99 -13.76 0.25
N GLN A 5 -19.36 -13.96 -0.91
CA GLN A 5 -18.76 -15.25 -1.28
C GLN A 5 -17.59 -15.63 -0.36
N CYS A 6 -16.87 -14.64 0.18
CA CYS A 6 -15.78 -14.85 1.12
C CYS A 6 -16.20 -14.77 2.60
N GLY A 7 -17.50 -14.67 2.92
CA GLY A 7 -18.00 -14.61 4.30
C GLY A 7 -17.61 -13.36 5.10
N ARG A 8 -17.28 -12.25 4.42
CA ARG A 8 -16.96 -10.97 5.07
C ARG A 8 -18.24 -10.25 5.49
N ASN A 9 -18.35 -9.93 6.78
CA ASN A 9 -19.47 -9.15 7.33
C ASN A 9 -19.31 -7.63 7.15
N GLN A 10 -18.11 -7.17 6.78
CA GLN A 10 -17.82 -5.76 6.52
C GLN A 10 -17.52 -5.55 5.04
N LEU A 11 -18.27 -4.63 4.43
CA LEU A 11 -18.02 -4.17 3.07
C LEU A 11 -16.86 -3.16 3.08
N PRO A 12 -15.88 -3.29 2.17
CA PRO A 12 -14.85 -2.27 2.00
C PRO A 12 -15.46 -1.00 1.38
N THR A 13 -14.93 0.16 1.75
CA THR A 13 -15.26 1.44 1.11
C THR A 13 -14.48 1.58 -0.19
N LEU A 14 -15.15 2.01 -1.25
CA LEU A 14 -14.53 2.35 -2.53
C LEU A 14 -14.51 3.87 -2.68
N VAL A 15 -13.31 4.44 -2.82
CA VAL A 15 -13.10 5.86 -3.14
C VAL A 15 -12.42 5.94 -4.50
N VAL A 16 -12.86 6.86 -5.34
CA VAL A 16 -12.34 7.05 -6.71
C VAL A 16 -11.97 8.52 -6.94
N GLY A 17 -10.97 8.76 -7.77
CA GLY A 17 -10.57 10.11 -8.18
C GLY A 17 -9.59 10.81 -7.24
N GLU A 18 -9.17 10.17 -6.14
CA GLU A 18 -8.09 10.67 -5.31
C GLU A 18 -6.75 10.61 -6.05
N LYS A 19 -5.99 11.69 -5.97
CA LYS A 19 -4.61 11.71 -6.49
C LYS A 19 -3.68 11.03 -5.49
N LEU A 20 -2.57 10.50 -5.99
CA LEU A 20 -1.53 9.87 -5.15
C LEU A 20 -1.12 10.75 -3.96
N SER A 21 -0.91 12.06 -4.18
CA SER A 21 -0.52 12.99 -3.12
C SER A 21 -1.53 13.09 -1.99
N GLN A 22 -2.82 13.01 -2.29
CA GLN A 22 -3.89 13.09 -1.28
C GLN A 22 -3.93 11.81 -0.46
N VAL A 23 -3.81 10.65 -1.11
CA VAL A 23 -3.78 9.35 -0.43
C VAL A 23 -2.57 9.27 0.51
N LEU A 24 -1.40 9.74 0.08
CA LEU A 24 -0.19 9.74 0.91
C LEU A 24 -0.28 10.68 2.12
N GLU A 25 -1.06 11.75 2.02
CA GLU A 25 -1.34 12.65 3.14
C GLU A 25 -2.34 12.05 4.12
N ILE A 26 -3.40 11.40 3.62
CA ILE A 26 -4.43 10.73 4.45
C ILE A 26 -3.82 9.55 5.22
N GLU A 27 -2.99 8.75 4.55
CA GLU A 27 -2.38 7.53 5.08
C GLU A 27 -0.91 7.76 5.49
N SER A 28 -0.61 8.93 6.05
CA SER A 28 0.77 9.35 6.36
C SER A 28 1.47 8.39 7.32
N ASP A 29 0.72 7.85 8.27
CA ASP A 29 1.24 7.02 9.37
C ASP A 29 1.23 5.52 9.04
N ALA A 30 0.60 5.13 7.93
CA ALA A 30 0.57 3.73 7.49
C ALA A 30 1.94 3.29 6.95
N LEU A 31 2.25 2.01 7.12
CA LEU A 31 3.36 1.39 6.40
C LEU A 31 3.03 1.35 4.91
N LYS A 32 3.86 1.99 4.09
CA LYS A 32 3.68 2.08 2.65
C LYS A 32 4.41 0.93 1.95
N LEU A 33 3.67 0.10 1.23
CA LEU A 33 4.19 -0.98 0.39
C LEU A 33 3.88 -0.66 -1.07
N VAL A 34 4.90 -0.56 -1.91
CA VAL A 34 4.74 -0.27 -3.34
C VAL A 34 5.24 -1.43 -4.19
N ALA A 35 4.42 -1.87 -5.14
CA ALA A 35 4.86 -2.81 -6.16
C ALA A 35 5.68 -2.05 -7.21
N TYR A 36 7.01 -2.11 -7.08
CA TYR A 36 7.93 -1.41 -7.96
C TYR A 36 8.84 -2.39 -8.72
N GLU A 37 8.89 -2.26 -10.04
CA GLU A 37 9.59 -3.21 -10.92
C GLU A 37 11.12 -3.16 -10.78
N ASN A 38 11.66 -2.00 -10.41
CA ASN A 38 13.11 -1.82 -10.23
C ASN A 38 13.54 -2.00 -8.76
N GLU A 39 12.66 -2.53 -7.90
CA GLU A 39 13.02 -2.88 -6.53
C GLU A 39 14.04 -4.02 -6.52
N ALA A 40 15.19 -3.78 -5.92
CA ALA A 40 16.32 -4.69 -5.91
C ALA A 40 16.67 -5.11 -4.47
N GLY A 41 15.97 -6.12 -3.97
CA GLY A 41 16.42 -6.88 -2.80
C GLY A 41 15.50 -6.84 -1.59
N GLN A 42 14.41 -6.07 -1.59
CA GLN A 42 13.41 -6.14 -0.54
C GLN A 42 12.15 -6.86 -1.01
N THR A 43 11.76 -7.93 -0.29
CA THR A 43 10.48 -8.61 -0.52
C THR A 43 9.47 -8.21 0.54
N ILE A 44 8.17 -8.35 0.23
CA ILE A 44 7.09 -8.18 1.21
C ILE A 44 7.33 -9.08 2.44
N LYS A 45 7.89 -10.29 2.25
CA LYS A 45 8.20 -11.21 3.35
C LYS A 45 9.23 -10.62 4.32
N ASP A 46 10.24 -9.93 3.80
CA ASP A 46 11.29 -9.34 4.64
C ASP A 46 10.74 -8.18 5.48
N VAL A 47 9.87 -7.35 4.88
CA VAL A 47 9.17 -6.27 5.59
C VAL A 47 8.22 -6.83 6.65
N LEU A 48 7.42 -7.86 6.34
CA LEU A 48 6.48 -8.42 7.32
C LEU A 48 7.18 -9.08 8.51
N LYS A 49 8.41 -9.58 8.36
CA LYS A 49 9.19 -10.12 9.49
C LYS A 49 9.59 -9.03 10.47
N THR A 50 9.89 -7.82 10.01
CA THR A 50 10.24 -6.71 10.93
C THR A 50 9.01 -6.25 11.70
N LEU A 51 7.84 -6.22 11.06
CA LEU A 51 6.55 -5.89 11.70
C LEU A 51 6.11 -6.90 12.76
N HIS A 52 6.51 -8.17 12.65
CA HIS A 52 6.19 -9.15 13.69
C HIS A 52 6.76 -8.73 15.06
N SER A 53 7.87 -8.00 15.06
CA SER A 53 8.53 -7.51 16.27
C SER A 53 8.09 -6.10 16.66
N ASP A 54 7.63 -5.29 15.70
CA ASP A 54 7.19 -3.92 15.92
C ASP A 54 5.66 -3.78 15.87
N LYS A 55 5.05 -3.60 17.04
CA LYS A 55 3.59 -3.49 17.19
C LYS A 55 3.05 -2.08 16.99
N SER A 56 3.89 -1.08 16.71
CA SER A 56 3.39 0.29 16.48
C SER A 56 2.72 0.46 15.13
N VAL A 57 2.97 -0.45 14.18
CA VAL A 57 2.34 -0.41 12.85
C VAL A 57 0.98 -1.10 12.91
N THR A 58 -0.08 -0.32 12.78
CA THR A 58 -1.47 -0.79 12.78
C THR A 58 -2.09 -0.83 11.39
N ASP A 59 -1.55 -0.02 10.47
CA ASP A 59 -2.13 0.24 9.16
C ASP A 59 -1.10 0.05 8.04
N VAL A 60 -1.55 -0.47 6.90
CA VAL A 60 -0.72 -0.75 5.73
C VAL A 60 -1.38 -0.19 4.48
N LEU A 61 -0.66 0.67 3.77
CA LEU A 61 -1.04 1.19 2.46
C LEU A 61 -0.35 0.36 1.36
N ILE A 62 -1.13 -0.25 0.47
CA ILE A 62 -0.60 -1.01 -0.68
C ILE A 62 -0.81 -0.20 -1.97
N CYS A 63 0.29 0.23 -2.58
CA CYS A 63 0.32 1.03 -3.81
C CYS A 63 0.60 0.15 -5.02
N ILE A 64 -0.36 0.04 -5.94
CA ILE A 64 -0.23 -0.70 -7.20
C ILE A 64 -0.33 0.31 -8.35
N GLY A 65 0.70 0.35 -9.19
CA GLY A 65 0.76 1.29 -10.32
C GLY A 65 -0.12 0.87 -11.49
N PRO A 66 -0.30 1.76 -12.48
CA PRO A 66 -0.93 1.42 -13.75
C PRO A 66 -0.04 0.47 -14.56
N GLU A 67 -0.52 0.03 -15.73
CA GLU A 67 0.20 -0.88 -16.62
C GLU A 67 1.58 -0.35 -17.06
N GLY A 68 1.74 0.98 -17.11
CA GLY A 68 3.02 1.64 -17.40
C GLY A 68 3.95 1.81 -16.20
N GLY A 69 3.57 1.29 -15.03
CA GLY A 69 4.32 1.44 -13.79
C GLY A 69 4.25 2.84 -13.18
N TYR A 70 5.04 3.05 -12.13
CA TYR A 70 5.23 4.35 -11.49
C TYR A 70 6.43 5.08 -12.08
N GLN A 71 6.31 6.40 -12.21
CA GLN A 71 7.45 7.26 -12.48
C GLN A 71 8.34 7.39 -11.23
N GLU A 72 9.64 7.64 -11.41
CA GLU A 72 10.56 7.83 -10.28
C GLU A 72 10.08 8.91 -9.29
N LYS A 73 9.48 10.00 -9.78
CA LYS A 73 8.94 11.06 -8.92
C LYS A 73 7.79 10.57 -8.01
N GLU A 74 7.02 9.59 -8.47
CA GLU A 74 5.90 9.01 -7.73
C GLU A 74 6.43 8.03 -6.68
N ILE A 75 7.40 7.19 -7.06
CA ILE A 75 8.10 6.31 -6.11
C ILE A 75 8.75 7.14 -5.00
N ASN A 76 9.47 8.20 -5.35
CA ASN A 76 10.09 9.11 -4.38
C ASN A 76 9.08 9.80 -3.46
N ALA A 77 7.83 9.97 -3.89
CA ALA A 77 6.77 10.48 -3.02
C ALA A 77 6.25 9.40 -2.06
N ILE A 78 6.19 8.14 -2.50
CA ILE A 78 5.68 7.01 -1.72
C ILE A 78 6.66 6.55 -0.65
N ILE A 79 7.97 6.48 -0.96
CA ILE A 79 8.99 5.94 -0.04
C ILE A 79 9.55 6.98 0.95
N LYS A 80 9.05 8.22 0.88
CA LYS A 80 9.48 9.33 1.75
C LYS A 80 8.90 9.20 3.15
#